data_AF-A0A0S4XPC4-F1
#
_entry.id   AF-A0A0S4XPC4-F1
#
_cell.length_a   1.000
_cell.length_b   1.000
_cell.length_c   1.000
_cell.angle_alpha   90.00
_cell.angle_beta   90.00
_cell.angle_gamma   90.00
#
_symmetry.space_group_name_H-M   'P 1'
#
loop_
_entity.id
_entity.type
_entity.pdbx_description
1 polymer ?
#
loop_
_entity_poly.entity_id
_entity_poly.type
_entity_poly.pdbx_seq_one_letter_code
_entity_poly.pdbx_strand_id
1 'polypeptide(L)'
;MSETKENNSCQHGDIKSFTQVANMAANASKPNFGGDEIRIVDAMIDVIYPPVPFPSNKIFKAIGEDRIREMVWHHHRLLAKTKVGNIFPQDEDGFKMAVDKSADLFVEALGGEPIFTKQHGGFHLRMRHFTVPIDESDREIWLAMYKKTLKEISFPKEHLEEFWNWIEALSIRMINRRTTMDGIKRHYWSSVKKELGV
;
A
#
# COMPACT_ATOMS: atom_id res chain seq x y z
N MET A 1 -33.61 -17.70 -9.24
CA MET A 1 -32.54 -18.61 -9.73
C MET A 1 -31.48 -17.72 -10.36
N SER A 2 -30.30 -17.65 -9.74
CA SER A 2 -29.20 -16.78 -10.12
C SER A 2 -28.37 -17.49 -11.17
N GLU A 3 -28.35 -16.99 -12.41
CA GLU A 3 -27.40 -17.43 -13.42
C GLU A 3 -26.02 -16.85 -13.09
N THR A 4 -25.13 -17.73 -12.61
CA THR A 4 -23.71 -17.45 -12.43
C THR A 4 -23.07 -17.28 -13.81
N LYS A 5 -22.68 -16.06 -14.17
CA LYS A 5 -21.82 -15.84 -15.34
C LYS A 5 -20.43 -16.39 -15.03
N GLU A 6 -19.97 -17.35 -15.83
CA GLU A 6 -18.59 -17.83 -15.79
C GLU A 6 -17.62 -16.70 -16.13
N ASN A 7 -16.65 -16.49 -15.24
CA ASN A 7 -15.64 -15.45 -15.36
C ASN A 7 -14.51 -15.96 -16.25
N ASN A 8 -14.55 -15.65 -17.55
CA ASN A 8 -13.54 -16.02 -18.54
C ASN A 8 -12.29 -15.13 -18.47
N SER A 9 -11.74 -14.93 -17.27
CA SER A 9 -10.45 -14.25 -17.09
C SER A 9 -9.31 -15.22 -17.39
N CYS A 10 -8.51 -14.92 -18.42
CA CYS A 10 -7.28 -15.67 -18.75
C CYS A 10 -6.17 -15.52 -17.70
N GLN A 11 -6.41 -14.82 -16.58
CA GLN A 11 -5.34 -14.43 -15.64
C GLN A 11 -5.13 -15.42 -14.48
N HIS A 12 -5.79 -16.59 -14.46
CA HIS A 12 -5.77 -17.48 -13.28
C HIS A 12 -5.26 -18.92 -13.58
N GLY A 13 -4.56 -19.14 -14.69
CA GLY A 13 -3.99 -20.44 -15.01
C GLY A 13 -2.47 -20.40 -15.14
N ASP A 14 -1.74 -20.85 -14.12
CA ASP A 14 -0.32 -21.15 -14.26
C ASP A 14 -0.15 -22.30 -15.27
N ILE A 15 0.49 -22.02 -16.40
CA ILE A 15 0.85 -23.06 -17.39
C ILE A 15 2.05 -23.83 -16.84
N LYS A 16 1.83 -25.10 -16.49
CA LYS A 16 2.87 -25.94 -15.85
C LYS A 16 3.64 -26.83 -16.84
N SER A 17 3.21 -26.88 -18.11
CA SER A 17 3.87 -27.66 -19.16
C SER A 17 3.44 -27.22 -20.57
N PHE A 18 4.35 -27.31 -21.54
CA PHE A 18 4.03 -27.09 -22.96
C PHE A 18 2.99 -28.08 -23.50
N THR A 19 2.90 -29.29 -22.95
CA THR A 19 1.89 -30.29 -23.33
C THR A 19 0.49 -29.88 -22.87
N GLN A 20 0.39 -29.11 -21.79
CA GLN A 20 -0.88 -28.61 -21.28
C GLN A 20 -1.51 -27.59 -22.25
N VAL A 21 -0.68 -26.80 -22.94
CA VAL A 21 -1.11 -25.82 -23.95
C VAL A 21 -1.70 -26.52 -25.19
N ALA A 22 -1.11 -27.64 -25.60
CA ALA A 22 -1.54 -28.38 -26.78
C ALA A 22 -2.93 -29.04 -26.63
N ASN A 23 -3.38 -29.31 -25.40
CA ASN A 23 -4.65 -29.97 -25.09
C ASN A 23 -5.75 -29.00 -24.65
N MET A 24 -5.50 -27.69 -24.63
CA MET A 24 -6.56 -26.70 -24.34
C MET A 24 -7.53 -26.64 -25.52
N ALA A 25 -8.82 -26.80 -25.25
CA ALA A 25 -9.85 -26.64 -26.27
C ALA A 25 -9.71 -25.24 -26.90
N ALA A 26 -9.55 -25.20 -28.23
CA ALA A 26 -9.61 -23.97 -28.99
C ALA A 26 -11.04 -23.45 -28.92
N ASN A 27 -11.37 -22.68 -27.88
CA ASN A 27 -12.57 -21.86 -27.89
C ASN A 27 -12.45 -20.95 -29.11
N ALA A 28 -13.33 -21.15 -30.09
CA ALA A 28 -13.47 -20.27 -31.25
C ALA A 28 -14.03 -18.91 -30.82
N SER A 29 -13.28 -18.21 -29.98
CA SER A 29 -13.41 -16.78 -29.77
C SER A 29 -13.11 -16.12 -31.10
N LYS A 30 -14.02 -15.28 -31.60
CA LYS A 30 -13.68 -14.33 -32.68
C LYS A 30 -12.35 -13.67 -32.34
N PRO A 31 -11.44 -13.47 -33.31
CA PRO A 31 -10.18 -12.79 -33.04
C PRO A 31 -10.52 -11.37 -32.54
N ASN A 32 -10.17 -11.09 -31.28
CA ASN A 32 -10.41 -9.79 -30.64
C ASN A 32 -9.59 -8.65 -31.28
N PHE A 33 -8.67 -9.01 -32.17
CA PHE A 33 -7.72 -8.13 -32.86
C PHE A 33 -7.68 -8.49 -34.35
N GLY A 34 -7.55 -7.48 -35.22
CA GLY A 34 -7.37 -7.69 -36.66
C GLY A 34 -8.64 -8.04 -37.45
N GLY A 35 -9.82 -7.55 -37.01
CA GLY A 35 -11.03 -7.61 -37.82
C GLY A 35 -11.04 -6.58 -38.96
N ASP A 36 -11.98 -6.73 -39.90
CA ASP A 36 -12.11 -5.85 -41.08
C ASP A 36 -12.45 -4.40 -40.73
N GLU A 37 -13.10 -4.19 -39.58
CA GLU A 37 -13.50 -2.88 -39.06
C GLU A 37 -12.58 -2.40 -37.93
N ILE A 38 -12.38 -1.09 -37.84
CA ILE A 38 -11.60 -0.47 -36.75
C ILE A 38 -12.34 -0.66 -35.43
N ARG A 39 -11.70 -1.35 -34.48
CA ARG A 39 -12.15 -1.46 -33.09
C ARG A 39 -11.59 -0.34 -32.24
N ILE A 40 -12.47 0.48 -31.66
CA ILE A 40 -12.10 1.50 -30.66
C ILE A 40 -12.25 0.90 -29.25
N VAL A 41 -11.27 1.15 -28.39
CA VAL A 41 -11.36 0.87 -26.95
C VAL A 41 -11.36 2.21 -26.23
N ASP A 42 -12.42 2.46 -25.47
CA ASP A 42 -12.61 3.73 -24.77
C ASP A 42 -11.56 3.94 -23.67
N ALA A 43 -11.32 5.21 -23.33
CA ALA A 43 -10.44 5.58 -22.23
C ALA A 43 -10.95 4.99 -20.91
N MET A 44 -10.03 4.42 -20.12
CA MET A 44 -10.31 3.81 -18.83
C MET A 44 -9.30 4.29 -17.81
N ILE A 45 -9.77 4.51 -16.58
CA ILE A 45 -8.92 4.81 -15.42
C ILE A 45 -8.75 3.52 -14.63
N ASP A 46 -7.50 3.12 -14.42
CA ASP A 46 -7.18 1.93 -13.61
C ASP A 46 -7.35 2.21 -12.10
N VAL A 47 -6.80 3.33 -11.61
CA VAL A 47 -6.88 3.69 -10.19
C VAL A 47 -7.33 5.14 -10.04
N ILE A 48 -8.37 5.33 -9.23
CA ILE A 48 -8.71 6.65 -8.68
C ILE A 48 -8.09 6.74 -7.28
N TYR A 49 -7.11 7.63 -7.11
CA TYR A 49 -6.53 7.86 -5.78
C TYR A 49 -7.53 8.64 -4.91
N PRO A 50 -7.92 8.10 -3.73
CA PRO A 50 -8.87 8.80 -2.87
C PRO A 50 -8.26 10.08 -2.27
N PRO A 51 -9.11 10.97 -1.73
CA PRO A 51 -8.66 12.06 -0.87
C PRO A 51 -7.85 11.53 0.30
N VAL A 52 -6.75 12.21 0.62
CA VAL A 52 -5.88 11.85 1.75
C VAL A 52 -6.03 12.93 2.81
N PRO A 53 -6.68 12.66 3.95
CA PRO A 53 -6.74 13.60 5.06
C PRO A 53 -5.37 13.59 5.77
N PHE A 54 -4.62 14.67 5.67
CA PHE A 54 -3.39 14.81 6.46
C PHE A 54 -3.74 15.08 7.93
N PRO A 55 -2.96 14.52 8.88
CA PRO A 55 -3.23 14.67 10.29
C PRO A 55 -2.93 16.11 10.75
N SER A 56 -3.61 16.51 11.81
CA SER A 56 -3.35 17.74 12.55
C SER A 56 -2.13 17.57 13.47
N ASN A 57 -1.61 18.70 13.97
CA ASN A 57 -0.51 18.68 14.93
C ASN A 57 -0.87 18.17 16.34
N LYS A 58 -2.13 17.73 16.57
CA LYS A 58 -2.56 17.19 17.86
C LYS A 58 -1.82 15.90 18.20
N ILE A 59 -1.54 15.07 17.20
CA ILE A 59 -0.79 13.81 17.40
C ILE A 59 0.61 14.12 17.91
N PHE A 60 1.35 15.02 17.24
CA PHE A 60 2.69 15.41 17.70
C PHE A 60 2.66 16.01 19.11
N LYS A 61 1.68 16.87 19.42
CA LYS A 61 1.51 17.44 20.77
C LYS A 61 1.23 16.38 21.84
N ALA A 62 0.53 15.30 21.49
CA ALA A 62 0.14 14.26 22.44
C ALA A 62 1.26 13.25 22.74
N ILE A 63 2.03 12.85 21.72
CA ILE A 63 3.04 11.78 21.88
C ILE A 63 4.49 12.25 21.74
N GLY A 64 4.74 13.41 21.14
CA GLY A 64 6.08 13.94 20.93
C GLY A 64 6.90 13.19 19.88
N GLU A 65 8.09 13.71 19.59
CA GLU A 65 8.99 13.19 18.56
C GLU A 65 9.48 11.77 18.87
N ASP A 66 9.95 11.52 20.10
CA ASP A 66 10.55 10.24 20.47
C ASP A 66 9.58 9.06 20.27
N ARG A 67 8.30 9.24 20.61
CA ARG A 67 7.27 8.20 20.43
C ARG A 67 6.89 8.02 18.96
N ILE A 68 6.95 9.06 18.14
CA ILE A 68 6.76 8.95 16.69
C ILE A 68 7.91 8.14 16.08
N ARG A 69 9.14 8.44 16.47
CA ARG A 69 10.32 7.69 16.02
C ARG A 69 10.25 6.24 16.48
N GLU A 70 9.89 5.98 17.74
CA GLU A 70 9.66 4.64 18.27
C GLU A 70 8.61 3.88 17.46
N MET A 71 7.47 4.51 17.15
CA MET A 71 6.41 3.92 16.32
C MET A 71 6.93 3.49 14.96
N VAL A 72 7.64 4.37 14.25
CA VAL A 72 8.17 4.09 12.91
C VAL A 72 9.22 2.97 12.97
N TRP A 73 10.11 3.01 13.95
CA TRP A 73 11.11 1.96 14.16
C TRP A 73 10.48 0.60 14.47
N HIS A 74 9.48 0.58 15.35
CA HIS A 74 8.76 -0.64 15.70
C HIS A 74 8.04 -1.24 14.49
N HIS A 75 7.38 -0.39 13.70
CA HIS A 75 6.74 -0.80 12.44
C HIS A 75 7.74 -1.41 11.44
N HIS A 76 8.90 -0.78 11.22
CA HIS A 76 9.88 -1.29 10.26
C HIS A 76 10.54 -2.59 10.75
N ARG A 77 10.76 -2.76 12.06
CA ARG A 77 11.22 -4.05 12.63
C ARG A 77 10.22 -5.18 12.42
N LEU A 78 8.92 -4.88 12.44
CA LEU A 78 7.89 -5.86 12.09
C LEU A 78 7.88 -6.14 10.58
N LEU A 79 8.01 -5.12 9.73
CA LEU A 79 8.08 -5.28 8.28
C LEU A 79 9.26 -6.13 7.82
N ALA A 80 10.43 -5.96 8.45
CA ALA A 80 11.64 -6.74 8.16
C ALA A 80 11.42 -8.26 8.31
N LYS A 81 10.41 -8.69 9.07
CA LYS A 81 10.04 -10.11 9.27
C LYS A 81 9.01 -10.63 8.25
N THR A 82 8.68 -9.83 7.24
CA THR A 82 7.68 -10.15 6.20
C THR A 82 8.33 -10.11 4.82
N LYS A 83 7.61 -10.49 3.76
CA LYS A 83 8.11 -10.34 2.38
C LYS A 83 8.47 -8.90 2.00
N VAL A 84 7.82 -7.92 2.62
CA VAL A 84 8.09 -6.49 2.40
C VAL A 84 9.47 -6.10 2.93
N GLY A 85 10.02 -6.85 3.90
CA GLY A 85 11.39 -6.64 4.40
C GLY A 85 12.46 -6.66 3.30
N ASN A 86 12.22 -7.39 2.21
CA ASN A 86 13.15 -7.52 1.08
C ASN A 86 13.31 -6.24 0.25
N ILE A 87 12.43 -5.24 0.41
CA ILE A 87 12.56 -3.95 -0.31
C ILE A 87 13.53 -3.00 0.38
N PHE A 88 13.89 -3.28 1.63
CA PHE A 88 14.82 -2.45 2.40
C PHE A 88 16.27 -2.94 2.20
N PRO A 89 17.27 -2.07 2.44
CA PRO A 89 18.66 -2.52 2.54
C PRO A 89 18.79 -3.64 3.59
N GLN A 90 19.61 -4.64 3.28
CA GLN A 90 19.79 -5.82 4.13
C GLN A 90 20.92 -5.66 5.13
N ASP A 91 21.80 -4.67 4.92
CA ASP A 91 22.78 -4.23 5.89
C ASP A 91 22.14 -3.33 6.96
N GLU A 92 22.66 -3.40 8.18
CA GLU A 92 22.08 -2.70 9.33
C GLU A 92 22.11 -1.18 9.19
N ASP A 93 23.21 -0.62 8.69
CA ASP A 93 23.37 0.82 8.50
C ASP A 93 22.40 1.36 7.43
N GLY A 94 22.29 0.66 6.30
CA GLY A 94 21.33 0.95 5.24
C GLY A 94 19.89 0.89 5.73
N PHE A 95 19.53 -0.15 6.48
CA PHE A 95 18.22 -0.28 7.09
C PHE A 95 17.94 0.89 8.03
N LYS A 96 18.89 1.20 8.92
CA LYS A 96 18.80 2.32 9.86
C LYS A 96 18.57 3.64 9.15
N MET A 97 19.35 3.96 8.12
CA MET A 97 19.18 5.19 7.33
C MET A 97 17.80 5.27 6.67
N ALA A 98 17.29 4.15 6.15
CA ALA A 98 15.96 4.10 5.53
C ALA A 98 14.84 4.35 6.57
N VAL A 99 14.96 3.75 7.75
CA VAL A 99 13.96 3.91 8.83
C VAL A 99 14.01 5.30 9.44
N ASP A 100 15.19 5.86 9.69
CA ASP A 100 15.33 7.22 10.25
C ASP A 100 14.77 8.27 9.28
N LYS A 101 15.00 8.11 7.97
CA LYS A 101 14.40 8.96 6.95
C LYS A 101 12.87 8.87 6.93
N SER A 102 12.31 7.67 7.07
CA SER A 102 10.87 7.49 7.25
C SER A 102 10.40 8.19 8.53
N ALA A 103 11.13 8.08 9.62
CA ALA A 103 10.77 8.68 10.89
C ALA A 103 10.73 10.22 10.81
N ASP A 104 11.72 10.85 10.15
CA ASP A 104 11.73 12.30 9.91
C ASP A 104 10.49 12.76 9.15
N LEU A 105 10.04 11.98 8.16
CA LEU A 105 8.82 12.28 7.42
C LEU A 105 7.58 12.22 8.31
N PHE A 106 7.47 11.20 9.17
CA PHE A 106 6.34 11.08 10.09
C PHE A 106 6.35 12.19 11.15
N VAL A 107 7.52 12.57 11.66
CA VAL A 107 7.66 13.70 12.61
C VAL A 107 7.13 14.98 11.97
N GLU A 108 7.61 15.32 10.77
CA GLU A 108 7.16 16.52 10.05
C GLU A 108 5.67 16.44 9.69
N ALA A 109 5.21 15.32 9.14
CA ALA A 109 3.82 15.15 8.73
C ALA A 109 2.81 15.21 9.89
N LEU A 110 3.23 14.82 11.09
CA LEU A 110 2.40 14.88 12.30
C LEU A 110 2.49 16.22 13.02
N GLY A 111 3.25 17.19 12.49
CA GLY A 111 3.31 18.56 12.98
C GLY A 111 4.53 18.92 13.82
N GLY A 112 5.59 18.11 13.77
CA GLY A 112 6.91 18.44 14.31
C GLY A 112 7.72 19.38 13.42
N GLU A 113 8.99 19.59 13.76
CA GLU A 113 9.92 20.38 12.95
C GLU A 113 10.09 19.78 11.54
N PRO A 114 10.32 20.60 10.49
CA PRO A 114 10.42 20.14 9.11
C PRO A 114 11.78 19.52 8.79
N ILE A 115 12.15 18.48 9.54
CA ILE A 115 13.44 17.78 9.46
C ILE A 115 13.59 17.11 8.09
N PHE A 116 12.55 16.40 7.63
CA PHE A 116 12.58 15.69 6.36
C PHE A 116 12.76 16.64 5.19
N THR A 117 11.96 17.70 5.12
CA THR A 117 12.01 18.64 4.00
C THR A 117 13.32 19.41 3.97
N LYS A 118 13.87 19.78 5.13
CA LYS A 118 15.20 20.41 5.23
C LYS A 118 16.33 19.50 4.70
N GLN A 119 16.28 18.20 4.97
CA GLN A 119 17.36 17.27 4.62
C GLN A 119 17.18 16.59 3.26
N HIS A 120 15.94 16.40 2.81
CA HIS A 120 15.62 15.56 1.66
C HIS A 120 14.79 16.29 0.59
N GLY A 121 14.35 17.52 0.86
CA GLY A 121 13.45 18.28 0.00
C GLY A 121 12.00 17.81 0.12
N GLY A 122 11.12 18.29 -0.78
CA GLY A 122 9.69 18.00 -0.73
C GLY A 122 9.37 16.49 -0.70
N PHE A 123 8.23 16.16 -0.10
CA PHE A 123 7.84 14.77 0.22
C PHE A 123 7.88 13.84 -1.00
N HIS A 124 7.23 14.23 -2.11
CA HIS A 124 7.22 13.47 -3.39
C HIS A 124 7.11 11.94 -3.22
N LEU A 125 6.28 11.49 -2.27
CA LEU A 125 6.31 10.12 -1.76
C LEU A 125 6.20 9.07 -2.86
N ARG A 126 5.19 9.19 -3.74
CA ARG A 126 5.01 8.22 -4.84
C ARG A 126 6.24 8.12 -5.73
N MET A 127 6.83 9.25 -6.11
CA MET A 127 8.03 9.28 -6.95
C MET A 127 9.18 8.54 -6.29
N ARG A 128 9.39 8.76 -4.98
CA ARG A 128 10.45 8.09 -4.22
C ARG A 128 10.24 6.59 -4.07
N HIS A 129 8.99 6.12 -4.12
CA HIS A 129 8.66 4.70 -4.04
C HIS A 129 8.75 3.98 -5.39
N PHE A 130 8.96 4.67 -6.53
CA PHE A 130 9.14 4.01 -7.83
C PHE A 130 10.42 3.18 -7.95
N THR A 131 11.36 3.33 -7.03
CA THR A 131 12.62 2.57 -7.03
C THR A 131 12.45 1.11 -6.62
N VAL A 132 11.30 0.75 -6.03
CA VAL A 132 10.97 -0.60 -5.57
C VAL A 132 9.58 -1.00 -6.07
N PRO A 133 9.37 -2.27 -6.47
CA PRO A 133 8.04 -2.75 -6.82
C PRO A 133 7.18 -2.87 -5.56
N ILE A 134 6.01 -2.24 -5.58
CA ILE A 134 5.02 -2.29 -4.49
C ILE A 134 3.69 -2.70 -5.11
N ASP A 135 3.26 -3.91 -4.79
CA ASP A 135 1.96 -4.44 -5.20
C ASP A 135 0.86 -4.20 -4.15
N GLU A 136 -0.36 -4.60 -4.47
CA GLU A 136 -1.52 -4.46 -3.58
C GLU A 136 -1.31 -5.22 -2.26
N SER A 137 -0.68 -6.40 -2.30
CA SER A 137 -0.45 -7.24 -1.12
C SER A 137 0.66 -6.69 -0.22
N ASP A 138 1.67 -6.01 -0.77
CA ASP A 138 2.69 -5.31 0.02
C ASP A 138 2.06 -4.18 0.84
N ARG A 139 1.12 -3.42 0.26
CA ARG A 139 0.32 -2.43 0.99
C ARG A 139 -0.48 -3.06 2.12
N GLU A 140 -1.14 -4.20 1.88
CA GLU A 140 -1.93 -4.88 2.90
C GLU A 140 -1.06 -5.30 4.10
N ILE A 141 0.14 -5.83 3.84
CA ILE A 141 1.13 -6.16 4.88
C ILE A 141 1.57 -4.90 5.61
N TRP A 142 1.86 -3.82 4.89
CA TRP A 142 2.27 -2.54 5.46
C TRP A 142 1.24 -1.98 6.45
N LEU A 143 -0.04 -2.00 6.08
CA LEU A 143 -1.15 -1.58 6.94
C LEU A 143 -1.37 -2.53 8.11
N ALA A 144 -1.26 -3.84 7.90
CA ALA A 144 -1.37 -4.83 8.96
C ALA A 144 -0.28 -4.65 10.03
N MET A 145 0.96 -4.35 9.62
CA MET A 145 2.05 -4.07 10.55
C MET A 145 1.81 -2.77 11.30
N TYR A 146 1.28 -1.72 10.66
CA TYR A 146 0.93 -0.49 11.39
C TYR A 146 -0.17 -0.73 12.42
N LYS A 147 -1.22 -1.49 12.07
CA LYS A 147 -2.27 -1.88 13.02
C LYS A 147 -1.69 -2.61 14.24
N LYS A 148 -0.71 -3.50 14.03
CA LYS A 148 0.00 -4.19 15.12
C LYS A 148 0.84 -3.21 15.95
N THR A 149 1.63 -2.37 15.30
CA THR A 149 2.43 -1.32 15.95
C THR A 149 1.59 -0.43 16.85
N LEU A 150 0.49 0.11 16.33
CA LEU A 150 -0.38 1.04 17.06
C LEU A 150 -0.94 0.43 18.36
N LYS A 151 -1.22 -0.88 18.35
CA LYS A 151 -1.62 -1.61 19.57
C LYS A 151 -0.47 -1.78 20.54
N GLU A 152 0.66 -2.27 20.07
CA GLU A 152 1.79 -2.66 20.91
C GLU A 152 2.42 -1.44 21.60
N ILE A 153 2.46 -0.30 20.94
CA ILE A 153 2.94 0.95 21.55
C ILE A 153 1.87 1.67 22.37
N SER A 154 0.64 1.15 22.46
CA SER A 154 -0.49 1.83 23.11
C SER A 154 -0.72 3.25 22.60
N PHE A 155 -0.86 3.40 21.27
CA PHE A 155 -1.10 4.70 20.65
C PHE A 155 -2.41 5.34 21.17
N PRO A 156 -2.46 6.67 21.42
CA PRO A 156 -3.63 7.32 22.02
C PRO A 156 -4.89 7.10 21.20
N LYS A 157 -5.94 6.58 21.86
CA LYS A 157 -7.17 6.12 21.19
C LYS A 157 -7.90 7.24 20.46
N GLU A 158 -7.88 8.44 21.04
CA GLU A 158 -8.44 9.67 20.50
C GLU A 158 -7.80 10.10 19.16
N HIS A 159 -6.60 9.59 18.85
CA HIS A 159 -5.85 9.93 17.64
C HIS A 159 -5.77 8.78 16.63
N LEU A 160 -6.25 7.58 16.97
CA LEU A 160 -6.17 6.42 16.09
C LEU A 160 -6.92 6.61 14.77
N GLU A 161 -8.12 7.18 14.81
CA GLU A 161 -8.92 7.41 13.61
C GLU A 161 -8.23 8.38 12.65
N GLU A 162 -7.74 9.49 13.19
CA GLU A 162 -7.03 10.53 12.44
C GLU A 162 -5.77 9.98 11.76
N PHE A 163 -4.95 9.24 12.53
CA PHE A 163 -3.75 8.60 12.01
C PHE A 163 -4.07 7.54 10.96
N TRP A 164 -5.05 6.67 11.23
CA TRP A 164 -5.42 5.58 10.33
C TRP A 164 -5.96 6.09 8.99
N ASN A 165 -6.89 7.06 9.03
CA ASN A 165 -7.49 7.64 7.82
C ASN A 165 -6.44 8.30 6.92
N TRP A 166 -5.36 8.84 7.49
CA TRP A 166 -4.23 9.36 6.74
C TRP A 166 -3.45 8.25 6.03
N ILE A 167 -2.90 7.29 6.79
CA ILE A 167 -2.00 6.28 6.23
C ILE A 167 -2.70 5.31 5.28
N GLU A 168 -3.97 4.98 5.53
CA GLU A 168 -4.75 4.07 4.69
C GLU A 168 -4.97 4.64 3.30
N ALA A 169 -5.37 5.91 3.22
CA ALA A 169 -5.61 6.58 1.95
C ALA A 169 -4.30 6.92 1.24
N LEU A 170 -3.28 7.36 1.98
CA LEU A 170 -1.96 7.71 1.42
C LEU A 170 -1.26 6.50 0.80
N SER A 171 -1.30 5.34 1.48
CA SER A 171 -0.61 4.12 1.04
C SER A 171 -1.08 3.61 -0.33
N ILE A 172 -2.32 3.88 -0.74
CA ILE A 172 -2.83 3.53 -2.09
C ILE A 172 -1.97 4.19 -3.18
N ARG A 173 -1.48 5.40 -2.93
CA ARG A 173 -0.65 6.15 -3.88
C ARG A 173 0.76 5.57 -4.01
N MET A 174 1.17 4.67 -3.12
CA MET A 174 2.49 4.03 -3.16
C MET A 174 2.50 2.77 -4.04
N ILE A 175 1.34 2.17 -4.33
CA ILE A 175 1.23 1.00 -5.22
C ILE A 175 1.67 1.41 -6.63
N ASN A 176 2.65 0.70 -7.15
CA ASN A 176 3.24 0.95 -8.47
C ASN A 176 3.34 -0.32 -9.34
N ARG A 177 2.92 -1.48 -8.82
CA ARG A 177 2.81 -2.75 -9.54
C ARG A 177 1.39 -3.31 -9.37
N ARG A 178 0.56 -3.24 -10.41
CA ARG A 178 -0.78 -3.85 -10.40
C ARG A 178 -0.71 -5.34 -10.69
N THR A 179 -1.43 -6.15 -9.93
CA THR A 179 -1.50 -7.61 -10.11
C THR A 179 -2.92 -8.12 -10.38
N THR A 180 -3.92 -7.24 -10.28
CA THR A 180 -5.34 -7.53 -10.55
C THR A 180 -6.01 -6.31 -11.19
N MET A 181 -7.14 -6.51 -11.88
CA MET A 181 -8.04 -5.46 -12.36
C MET A 181 -9.03 -4.98 -11.30
N ASP A 182 -9.11 -5.66 -10.15
CA ASP A 182 -10.02 -5.27 -9.06
C ASP A 182 -9.67 -3.90 -8.48
N GLY A 183 -10.65 -3.22 -7.90
CA GLY A 183 -10.39 -2.00 -7.16
C GLY A 183 -9.47 -2.25 -5.95
N ILE A 184 -8.59 -1.29 -5.65
CA ILE A 184 -7.70 -1.38 -4.48
C ILE A 184 -8.56 -1.38 -3.20
N LYS A 185 -8.36 -2.41 -2.37
CA LYS A 185 -9.13 -2.63 -1.15
C LYS A 185 -9.02 -1.45 -0.18
N ARG A 186 -10.18 -0.98 0.30
CA ARG A 186 -10.29 0.07 1.31
C ARG A 186 -10.44 -0.53 2.71
N HIS A 187 -9.74 0.06 3.68
CA HIS A 187 -9.84 -0.30 5.09
C HIS A 187 -10.35 0.89 5.90
N TYR A 188 -11.62 1.23 5.75
CA TYR A 188 -12.20 2.35 6.48
C TYR A 188 -12.10 2.15 7.99
N TRP A 189 -11.96 3.26 8.74
CA TRP A 189 -11.91 3.25 10.20
C TRP A 189 -13.04 2.42 10.83
N SER A 190 -14.26 2.53 10.30
CA SER A 190 -15.44 1.78 10.74
C SER A 190 -15.24 0.25 10.75
N SER A 191 -14.37 -0.26 9.88
CA SER A 191 -14.08 -1.70 9.76
C SER A 191 -12.95 -2.14 10.68
N VAL A 192 -11.99 -1.27 10.98
CA VAL A 192 -10.77 -1.64 11.73
C VAL A 192 -10.78 -1.24 13.20
N LYS A 193 -11.66 -0.31 13.62
CA LYS A 193 -11.67 0.25 14.98
C LYS A 193 -11.73 -0.82 16.09
N LYS A 194 -12.58 -1.84 15.89
CA LYS A 194 -12.74 -2.97 16.82
C LYS A 194 -11.45 -3.73 17.00
N GLU A 195 -10.70 -3.90 15.91
CA GLU A 195 -9.43 -4.58 15.98
C GLU A 195 -8.45 -3.76 16.79
N LEU A 196 -8.43 -2.43 16.65
CA LEU A 196 -7.58 -1.51 17.41
C LEU A 196 -8.04 -1.26 18.86
N GLY A 197 -9.06 -1.98 19.34
CA GLY A 197 -9.53 -1.89 20.73
C GLY A 197 -10.35 -0.62 21.02
N VAL A 198 -11.05 -0.11 19.99
CA VAL A 198 -12.00 1.01 20.04
C VAL A 198 -13.37 0.60 19.53
#